data_AF-A0A2D5VJJ0-F1
#
_entry.id   AF-A0A2D5VJJ0-F1
#
_cell.length_a   1.000
_cell.length_b   1.000
_cell.length_c   1.000
_cell.angle_alpha   90.00
_cell.angle_beta   90.00
_cell.angle_gamma   90.00
#
_symmetry.space_group_name_H-M   'P 1'
#
loop_
_entity.id
_entity.type
_entity.pdbx_description
1 polymer ?
#
loop_
_entity_poly.entity_id
_entity_poly.type
_entity_poly.pdbx_seq_one_letter_code
_entity_poly.pdbx_strand_id
1 'polypeptide(L)'
;MVGALAGAGVFRDNRAWHGATPNLSREVRALPNVEYAAPWRSSHGFKKIMPHEIWETLTPHAQKLCDWIKADPGVWPPGAGIMHPLASKRAEASKRRNTEQGRKRC
;
A
#
# COMPACT_ATOMS: atom_id res chain seq x y z
N MET A 1 -9.18 18.92 -10.15
CA MET A 1 -8.41 17.68 -10.41
C MET A 1 -7.62 17.90 -11.68
N VAL A 2 -6.35 17.50 -11.75
CA VAL A 2 -5.67 17.36 -13.04
C VAL A 2 -6.52 16.37 -13.83
N GLY A 3 -7.12 16.77 -14.95
CA GLY A 3 -7.97 15.93 -15.81
C GLY A 3 -7.17 14.83 -16.50
N ALA A 4 -6.46 14.04 -15.70
CA ALA A 4 -5.52 13.02 -16.10
C ALA A 4 -6.30 11.78 -16.56
N LEU A 5 -5.98 11.34 -17.77
CA LEU A 5 -6.49 10.08 -18.30
C LEU A 5 -5.85 8.89 -17.56
N ALA A 6 -6.48 7.72 -17.65
CA ALA A 6 -5.87 6.49 -17.16
C ALA A 6 -4.50 6.29 -17.81
N GLY A 7 -3.49 5.93 -16.99
CA GLY A 7 -2.10 5.80 -17.43
C GLY A 7 -1.26 7.08 -17.34
N ALA A 8 -1.87 8.25 -17.12
CA ALA A 8 -1.12 9.46 -16.81
C ALA A 8 -0.59 9.44 -15.37
N GLY A 9 0.61 9.97 -15.17
CA GLY A 9 1.26 10.10 -13.86
C GLY A 9 1.29 11.55 -13.38
N VAL A 10 1.15 11.74 -12.06
CA VAL A 10 1.37 13.04 -11.42
C VAL A 10 2.54 12.90 -10.47
N PHE A 11 3.65 13.56 -10.79
CA PHE A 11 4.83 13.63 -9.92
C PHE A 11 4.69 14.79 -8.95
N ARG A 12 5.04 14.56 -7.69
CA ARG A 12 4.97 15.57 -6.64
C ARG A 12 6.24 15.53 -5.82
N ASP A 13 6.80 16.71 -5.57
CA ASP A 13 7.81 16.90 -4.55
C ASP A 13 7.17 16.73 -3.16
N ASN A 14 7.95 16.28 -2.18
CA ASN A 14 7.44 16.08 -0.82
C ASN A 14 7.03 17.39 -0.12
N ARG A 15 7.46 18.56 -0.62
CA ARG A 15 7.05 19.88 -0.12
C ARG A 15 5.88 20.49 -0.90
N ALA A 16 5.40 19.82 -1.95
CA ALA A 16 4.27 20.31 -2.72
C ALA A 16 3.00 20.26 -1.85
N TRP A 17 2.44 21.42 -1.52
CA TRP A 17 1.13 21.46 -0.86
C TRP A 17 0.07 20.97 -1.85
N HIS A 18 -0.62 19.90 -1.49
CA HIS A 18 -1.71 19.35 -2.26
C HIS A 18 -2.89 18.93 -1.39
N GLY A 19 -4.10 19.01 -1.96
CA GLY A 19 -5.33 18.51 -1.35
C GLY A 19 -6.07 17.59 -2.32
N ALA A 20 -6.75 16.58 -1.78
CA ALA A 20 -7.67 15.80 -2.59
C ALA A 20 -8.90 16.65 -2.93
N THR A 21 -9.33 16.62 -4.19
CA THR A 21 -10.62 17.24 -4.58
C THR A 21 -11.77 16.27 -4.31
N PRO A 22 -12.96 16.73 -3.91
CA PRO A 22 -14.11 15.86 -3.75
C PRO A 22 -14.42 15.09 -5.04
N ASN A 23 -15.02 13.91 -4.91
CA ASN A 23 -15.53 13.16 -6.04
C ASN A 23 -17.01 13.46 -6.21
N LEU A 24 -17.37 14.23 -7.24
CA LEU A 24 -18.76 14.62 -7.52
C LEU A 24 -19.49 13.65 -8.46
N SER A 25 -18.80 12.61 -8.95
CA SER A 25 -19.40 11.58 -9.80
C SER A 25 -19.97 10.42 -8.96
N ARG A 26 -20.74 9.54 -9.63
CA ARG A 26 -21.16 8.25 -9.06
C ARG A 26 -20.15 7.13 -9.28
N GLU A 27 -19.01 7.44 -9.90
CA GLU A 27 -17.99 6.46 -10.28
C GLU A 27 -16.81 6.46 -9.31
N VAL A 28 -16.20 5.29 -9.13
CA VAL A 28 -14.99 5.17 -8.32
C VAL A 28 -13.82 5.80 -9.06
N ARG A 29 -13.08 6.66 -8.36
CA ARG A 29 -11.90 7.33 -8.89
C ARG A 29 -10.63 6.77 -8.25
N ALA A 30 -10.08 5.72 -8.87
CA ALA A 30 -8.86 5.08 -8.42
C ALA A 30 -7.62 5.92 -8.79
N LEU A 31 -6.80 6.25 -7.80
CA LEU A 31 -5.54 6.96 -7.95
C LEU A 31 -4.47 6.26 -7.10
N PRO A 32 -3.92 5.13 -7.57
CA PRO A 32 -2.81 4.49 -6.86
C PRO A 32 -1.61 5.44 -6.84
N ASN A 33 -0.90 5.46 -5.72
CA ASN A 33 0.32 6.23 -5.57
C ASN A 33 1.49 5.31 -5.24
N VAL A 34 2.69 5.80 -5.52
CA VAL A 34 3.96 5.20 -5.10
C VAL A 34 4.82 6.34 -4.59
N GLU A 35 5.43 6.16 -3.43
CA GLU A 35 6.31 7.14 -2.82
C GLU A 35 7.74 6.59 -2.78
N TYR A 36 8.69 7.37 -3.27
CA TYR A 36 10.11 7.05 -3.24
C TYR A 36 10.80 7.97 -2.24
N ALA A 37 11.59 7.38 -1.34
CA ALA A 37 12.48 8.12 -0.47
C ALA A 37 13.92 8.00 -0.93
N ALA A 38 14.67 9.06 -0.66
CA ALA A 38 16.10 9.07 -0.89
C ALA A 38 16.83 8.09 0.05
N PRO A 39 17.96 7.50 -0.38
CA PRO A 39 18.69 6.49 0.41
C PRO A 39 19.24 6.98 1.75
N TRP A 40 19.43 8.29 1.91
CA TRP A 40 19.91 8.89 3.16
C TRP A 40 18.80 9.08 4.21
N ARG A 41 17.53 8.81 3.89
CA ARG A 41 16.47 8.76 4.91
C ARG A 41 16.65 7.50 5.77
N SER A 42 16.15 7.53 7.01
CA SER A 42 16.07 6.34 7.83
C SER A 42 14.82 5.52 7.49
N SER A 43 14.90 4.21 7.72
CA SER A 43 13.77 3.29 7.59
C SER A 43 12.68 3.49 8.66
N HIS A 44 12.95 4.30 9.70
CA HIS A 44 12.07 4.46 10.86
C HIS A 44 10.67 5.02 10.52
N GLY A 45 10.53 5.75 9.41
CA GLY A 45 9.24 6.28 8.95
C GLY A 45 8.39 5.30 8.12
N PHE A 46 8.92 4.14 7.76
CA PHE A 46 8.26 3.20 6.86
C PHE A 46 7.51 2.11 7.63
N LYS A 47 6.27 1.86 7.21
CA LYS A 47 5.48 0.73 7.73
C LYS A 47 5.70 -0.51 6.87
N LYS A 48 5.70 -1.67 7.52
CA LYS A 48 5.69 -2.95 6.81
C LYS A 48 4.30 -3.18 6.23
N ILE A 49 4.16 -3.00 4.92
CA ILE A 49 2.88 -3.07 4.20
C ILE A 49 2.87 -4.12 3.08
N MET A 50 4.03 -4.68 2.74
CA MET A 50 4.20 -5.68 1.70
C MET A 50 4.47 -7.06 2.31
N PRO A 51 3.68 -8.10 2.00
CA PRO A 51 3.99 -9.47 2.39
C PRO A 51 5.34 -9.93 1.82
N HIS A 52 6.07 -10.77 2.56
CA HIS A 52 7.38 -11.27 2.15
C HIS A 52 7.30 -12.04 0.83
N GLU A 53 6.26 -12.86 0.68
CA GLU A 53 6.04 -13.74 -0.47
C GLU A 53 5.80 -12.92 -1.75
N ILE A 54 5.20 -11.72 -1.63
CA ILE A 54 5.06 -10.80 -2.76
C ILE A 54 6.40 -10.14 -3.09
N TRP A 55 7.16 -9.75 -2.08
CA TRP A 55 8.48 -9.15 -2.26
C TRP A 55 9.45 -10.10 -3.00
N GLU A 56 9.41 -11.39 -2.71
CA GLU A 56 10.24 -12.41 -3.39
C GLU A 56 9.97 -12.50 -4.90
N THR A 57 8.73 -12.19 -5.34
CA THR A 57 8.37 -12.20 -6.77
C THR A 57 8.85 -10.99 -7.55
N LEU A 58 9.38 -9.96 -6.86
CA LEU A 58 9.86 -8.74 -7.48
C LEU A 58 11.22 -8.95 -8.18
N THR A 59 11.52 -8.09 -9.14
CA THR A 59 12.87 -8.03 -9.73
C THR A 59 13.92 -7.64 -8.68
N PRO A 60 15.20 -7.99 -8.84
CA PRO A 60 16.25 -7.63 -7.88
C PRO A 60 16.32 -6.12 -7.58
N HIS A 61 16.06 -5.28 -8.59
CA HIS A 61 15.98 -3.83 -8.41
C HIS A 61 14.80 -3.41 -7.53
N ALA A 62 13.61 -3.96 -7.78
CA ALA A 62 12.42 -3.64 -7.00
C ALA A 62 12.50 -4.21 -5.56
N GLN A 63 13.16 -5.36 -5.38
CA GLN A 63 13.45 -5.91 -4.05
C GLN A 63 14.28 -4.94 -3.20
N LYS A 64 15.34 -4.35 -3.79
CA LYS A 64 16.17 -3.35 -3.14
C LYS A 64 15.39 -2.10 -2.75
N LEU A 65 14.51 -1.61 -3.63
CA LEU A 65 13.68 -0.42 -3.36
C LEU A 65 12.64 -0.66 -2.26
N CYS A 66 12.07 -1.87 -2.19
CA CYS A 66 10.98 -2.20 -1.28
C CYS A 66 11.45 -2.82 0.06
N ASP A 67 12.76 -2.95 0.29
CA ASP A 67 13.32 -3.67 1.44
C ASP A 67 12.84 -3.11 2.79
N TRP A 68 12.62 -1.79 2.87
CA TRP A 68 12.12 -1.16 4.10
C TRP A 68 10.64 -1.40 4.38
N ILE A 69 9.83 -1.74 3.37
CA ILE A 69 8.38 -1.92 3.50
C ILE A 69 7.93 -3.39 3.50
N LYS A 70 8.85 -4.33 3.29
CA LYS A 70 8.55 -5.77 3.37
C LYS A 70 8.38 -6.23 4.81
N ALA A 71 7.39 -7.08 5.05
CA ALA A 71 7.20 -7.81 6.30
C ALA A 71 8.17 -8.99 6.40
N ASP A 72 8.32 -9.52 7.61
CA ASP A 72 9.07 -10.75 7.85
C ASP A 72 8.34 -11.96 7.24
N PRO A 73 9.06 -13.05 6.89
CA PRO A 73 8.45 -14.27 6.36
C PRO A 73 7.31 -14.79 7.24
N GLY A 74 6.18 -15.15 6.62
CA GLY A 74 5.00 -15.66 7.33
C GLY A 74 4.17 -14.59 8.06
N VAL A 75 4.53 -13.30 7.95
CA VAL A 75 3.73 -12.18 8.46
C VAL A 75 2.97 -11.52 7.33
N TRP A 76 1.63 -11.54 7.40
CA TRP A 76 0.79 -10.81 6.48
C TRP A 76 0.44 -9.42 7.04
N PRO A 77 0.97 -8.33 6.49
CA PRO A 77 0.78 -7.01 7.07
C PRO A 77 -0.67 -6.52 6.96
N PRO A 78 -1.15 -5.72 7.93
CA PRO A 78 -2.49 -5.14 7.90
C PRO A 78 -2.73 -4.34 6.61
N GLY A 79 -3.83 -4.64 5.93
CA GLY A 79 -4.24 -3.94 4.70
C GLY A 79 -3.72 -4.56 3.40
N ALA A 80 -2.75 -5.49 3.44
CA ALA A 80 -2.34 -6.21 2.23
C ALA A 80 -3.49 -7.09 1.69
N GLY A 81 -3.81 -6.95 0.40
CA GLY A 81 -4.77 -7.80 -0.34
C GLY A 81 -6.26 -7.53 -0.16
N ILE A 82 -6.71 -6.73 0.83
CA ILE A 82 -8.13 -6.34 0.96
C ILE A 82 -8.26 -4.83 1.11
N MET A 83 -8.76 -4.20 0.05
CA MET A 83 -9.08 -2.79 0.00
C MET A 83 -10.59 -2.61 -0.06
N HIS A 84 -11.18 -1.98 0.96
CA HIS A 84 -12.60 -1.63 0.98
C HIS A 84 -12.75 -0.14 1.36
N PRO A 85 -13.65 0.64 0.74
CA PRO A 85 -13.79 2.07 1.05
C PRO A 85 -14.23 2.33 2.49
N LEU A 86 -15.14 1.52 3.03
CA LEU A 86 -15.58 1.60 4.44
C LEU A 86 -14.55 1.03 5.42
N ALA A 87 -14.24 1.79 6.47
CA ALA A 87 -13.30 1.40 7.52
C ALA A 87 -13.75 0.15 8.31
N SER A 88 -15.05 0.05 8.60
CA SER A 88 -15.63 -1.12 9.29
C SER A 88 -15.38 -2.41 8.53
N LYS A 89 -15.58 -2.39 7.21
CA LYS A 89 -15.35 -3.54 6.33
C LYS A 89 -13.88 -3.92 6.20
N ARG A 90 -12.96 -2.94 6.24
CA ARG A 90 -11.52 -3.23 6.35
C ARG A 90 -11.17 -3.93 7.67
N ALA A 91 -11.77 -3.49 8.78
CA ALA A 91 -11.56 -4.11 10.10
C ALA A 91 -12.12 -5.54 10.17
N GLU A 92 -13.34 -5.76 9.65
CA GLU A 92 -13.94 -7.10 9.52
C GLU A 92 -13.04 -8.04 8.71
N ALA A 93 -12.54 -7.58 7.56
CA ALA A 93 -11.64 -8.36 6.71
C ALA A 93 -10.31 -8.70 7.41
N SER A 94 -9.76 -7.78 8.19
CA SER A 94 -8.56 -8.04 9.00
C SER A 94 -8.83 -9.11 10.06
N LYS A 95 -9.96 -9.03 10.77
CA LYS A 95 -10.34 -10.02 11.80
C LYS A 95 -10.50 -11.41 11.20
N ARG A 96 -11.24 -11.54 10.09
CA ARG A 96 -11.46 -12.82 9.40
C ARG A 96 -10.14 -13.50 9.02
N ARG A 97 -9.20 -12.75 8.46
CA ARG A 97 -7.88 -13.28 8.09
C ARG A 97 -7.05 -13.72 9.29
N ASN A 98 -7.08 -12.97 10.39
CA ASN A 98 -6.37 -13.39 11.60
C ASN A 98 -6.94 -14.70 12.15
N THR A 99 -8.27 -14.88 12.11
CA THR A 99 -8.93 -16.14 12.49
C THR A 99 -8.53 -17.29 11.55
N GLU A 100 -8.49 -17.06 10.23
CA GLU A 100 -8.08 -18.06 9.24
C GLU A 100 -6.59 -18.44 9.35
N GLN A 101 -5.70 -17.48 9.60
CA GLN A 101 -4.28 -17.74 9.84
C GLN A 101 -4.04 -18.48 11.15
N GLY A 102 -4.80 -18.16 12.21
CA GLY A 102 -4.76 -18.90 13.47
C GLY A 102 -5.19 -20.35 13.32
N ARG A 103 -6.17 -20.63 12.43
CA ARG A 103 -6.64 -21.99 12.14
C ARG A 103 -5.66 -22.82 11.31
N LYS A 104 -4.76 -22.19 10.53
CA LYS A 104 -3.71 -22.87 9.75
C LYS A 104 -2.46 -23.23 10.56
N ARG A 105 -2.36 -22.76 11.82
CA ARG A 105 -1.22 -23.03 12.72
C ARG A 105 -1.49 -24.14 13.75
N CYS A 106 -2.70 -24.70 13.80
CA CYS A 106 -3.05 -25.87 14.62
C CYS A 106 -3.09 -27.15 13.78
#